data_AF-A0A239CXK6-F1
#
_entry.id   AF-A0A239CXK6-F1
#
_cell.length_a   1.000
_cell.length_b   1.000
_cell.length_c   1.000
_cell.angle_alpha   90.00
_cell.angle_beta   90.00
_cell.angle_gamma   90.00
#
_symmetry.space_group_name_H-M   'P 1'
#
loop_
_entity.id
_entity.type
_entity.pdbx_description
1 polymer ?
#
loop_
_entity_poly.entity_id
_entity_poly.type
_entity_poly.pdbx_seq_one_letter_code
_entity_poly.pdbx_strand_id
1 'polypeptide(L)'
;MNKINFKSWAFRFMVWVIIINIIIAYLTATYVGFFYTEDNTGQVIFRLGLVATLLLVLSILFIILSIIKKENRNYQFWVATVGIFVFGGFPLVMAVFG
;
A
#
# COMPACT_ATOMS: atom_id res chain seq x y z
N MET A 1 -22.96 9.27 -18.40
CA MET A 1 -22.34 9.00 -17.08
C MET A 1 -20.90 8.56 -17.31
N ASN A 2 -19.91 9.24 -16.73
CA ASN A 2 -18.51 8.82 -16.83
C ASN A 2 -18.33 7.46 -16.14
N LYS A 3 -17.89 6.45 -16.89
CA LYS A 3 -17.72 5.09 -16.37
C LYS A 3 -16.50 5.11 -15.43
N ILE A 4 -16.72 4.96 -14.13
CA ILE A 4 -15.64 4.87 -13.15
C ILE A 4 -14.79 3.64 -13.48
N ASN A 5 -13.47 3.85 -13.61
CA ASN A 5 -12.51 2.81 -13.95
C ASN A 5 -11.84 2.30 -12.67
N PHE A 6 -12.35 1.19 -12.13
CA PHE A 6 -11.98 0.73 -10.79
C PHE A 6 -10.53 0.26 -10.71
N LYS A 7 -10.04 -0.47 -11.72
CA LYS A 7 -8.62 -0.89 -11.80
C LYS A 7 -7.64 0.29 -11.85
N SER A 8 -8.00 1.40 -12.51
CA SER A 8 -7.15 2.59 -12.57
C SER A 8 -7.01 3.26 -11.20
N TRP A 9 -8.09 3.32 -10.43
CA TRP A 9 -8.07 3.81 -9.05
C TRP A 9 -7.30 2.88 -8.12
N ALA A 10 -7.51 1.56 -8.21
CA ALA A 10 -6.73 0.59 -7.45
C ALA A 10 -5.23 0.73 -7.70
N PHE A 11 -4.84 0.92 -8.97
CA PHE A 11 -3.46 1.16 -9.37
C PHE A 11 -2.90 2.45 -8.75
N ARG A 12 -3.64 3.57 -8.78
CA ARG A 12 -3.21 4.82 -8.15
C ARG A 12 -3.01 4.67 -6.64
N PHE A 13 -3.93 3.98 -5.96
CA PHE A 13 -3.76 3.70 -4.52
C PHE A 13 -2.51 2.84 -4.27
N MET A 14 -2.28 1.83 -5.11
CA MET A 14 -1.10 0.97 -4.99
C MET A 14 0.22 1.75 -5.18
N VAL A 15 0.27 2.67 -6.13
CA VAL A 15 1.44 3.55 -6.33
C VAL A 15 1.72 4.37 -5.06
N TRP A 16 0.68 4.93 -4.44
CA TRP A 16 0.84 5.66 -3.18
C TRP A 16 1.29 4.76 -2.03
N VAL A 17 0.79 3.53 -1.94
CA VAL A 17 1.26 2.55 -0.94
C VAL A 17 2.76 2.32 -1.09
N ILE A 18 3.26 2.11 -2.32
CA ILE A 18 4.69 1.91 -2.58
C ILE A 18 5.51 3.12 -2.13
N ILE A 19 5.09 4.33 -2.52
CA ILE A 19 5.80 5.56 -2.16
C ILE A 19 5.87 5.74 -0.65
N ILE A 20 4.75 5.56 0.05
CA ILE A 20 4.71 5.71 1.51
C ILE A 20 5.61 4.67 2.20
N ASN A 21 5.63 3.42 1.72
CA ASN A 21 6.51 2.40 2.28
C ASN A 21 8.00 2.72 2.06
N ILE A 22 8.38 3.30 0.92
CA ILE A 22 9.76 3.78 0.68
C ILE A 22 10.11 4.90 1.68
N ILE A 23 9.20 5.85 1.91
CA ILE A 23 9.41 6.93 2.88
C ILE A 23 9.56 6.37 4.29
N ILE A 24 8.69 5.43 4.70
CA ILE A 24 8.77 4.76 6.01
C ILE A 24 10.11 4.05 6.17
N ALA A 25 10.56 3.30 5.16
CA ALA A 25 11.82 2.58 5.20
C ALA A 25 13.01 3.56 5.38
N TYR A 26 13.01 4.67 4.65
CA TYR A 26 14.03 5.72 4.77
C TYR A 26 14.05 6.35 6.17
N LEU A 27 12.88 6.75 6.68
CA LEU A 27 12.75 7.32 8.03
C LEU A 27 13.19 6.32 9.12
N THR A 28 12.85 5.04 8.95
CA THR A 28 13.22 3.98 9.90
C THR A 28 14.73 3.75 9.91
N ALA A 29 15.37 3.67 8.74
CA ALA A 29 16.83 3.52 8.62
C ALA A 29 17.58 4.71 9.24
N THR A 30 17.06 5.93 9.02
CA THR A 30 17.64 7.15 9.58
C THR A 30 17.48 7.20 11.10
N TYR A 31 16.30 6.82 11.61
CA TYR A 31 15.98 6.80 13.04
C TYR A 31 16.82 5.77 13.81
N VAL A 32 17.00 4.56 13.28
CA VAL A 32 17.80 3.50 13.91
C VAL A 32 19.31 3.77 13.81
N GLY A 33 19.74 4.51 12.79
CA GLY A 33 21.14 4.59 12.39
C GLY A 33 22.04 5.51 13.21
N PHE A 34 21.61 6.73 13.58
CA PHE A 34 22.64 7.75 13.92
C PHE A 34 22.28 8.84 14.95
N PHE A 35 21.03 9.08 15.34
CA PHE A 35 20.71 10.19 16.25
C PHE A 35 19.58 9.85 17.22
N TYR A 36 19.94 9.45 18.45
CA TYR A 36 19.03 9.44 19.60
C TYR A 36 18.68 10.88 19.97
N THR A 37 17.78 11.49 19.22
CA THR A 37 17.15 12.75 19.59
C THR A 37 15.69 12.44 19.86
N GLU A 38 15.12 13.01 20.92
CA GLU A 38 13.70 12.91 21.27
C GLU A 38 12.84 13.51 20.14
N ASP A 39 12.61 12.74 19.09
CA ASP A 39 11.89 13.20 17.91
C ASP A 39 10.62 12.38 17.69
N ASN A 40 9.60 13.06 17.18
CA ASN A 40 8.28 12.51 16.85
C ASN A 40 8.32 11.57 15.64
N THR A 41 9.50 11.16 15.17
CA THR A 41 9.70 10.29 13.99
C THR A 41 8.92 9.00 14.11
N GLY A 42 8.90 8.37 15.30
CA GLY A 42 8.11 7.17 15.56
C GLY A 42 6.61 7.38 15.35
N GLN A 43 6.07 8.53 15.78
CA GLN A 43 4.67 8.88 15.54
C GLN A 43 4.38 9.16 14.07
N VAL A 44 5.31 9.79 13.34
CA VAL A 44 5.17 10.05 11.90
C VAL A 44 5.16 8.73 11.12
N ILE A 45 6.08 7.82 11.42
CA ILE A 45 6.14 6.47 10.82
C ILE A 45 4.83 5.73 11.07
N PHE A 46 4.31 5.77 12.31
CA PHE A 46 3.04 5.13 12.65
C PHE A 46 1.85 5.70 11.85
N ARG A 47 1.73 7.03 11.78
CA ARG A 47 0.66 7.69 11.00
C ARG A 47 0.74 7.36 9.50
N LEU A 48 1.95 7.37 8.93
CA LEU A 48 2.17 6.96 7.54
C LEU A 48 1.79 5.50 7.31
N GLY A 49 2.12 4.61 8.26
CA GLY A 49 1.71 3.20 8.22
C GLY A 49 0.19 3.03 8.18
N LEU A 50 -0.55 3.81 8.99
CA LEU A 50 -2.03 3.80 8.95
C LEU A 50 -2.56 4.28 7.60
N VAL A 51 -2.01 5.35 7.03
CA VAL A 51 -2.41 5.85 5.71
C VAL A 51 -2.12 4.82 4.62
N ALA A 52 -0.95 4.19 4.63
CA ALA A 52 -0.61 3.12 3.70
C ALA A 52 -1.58 1.93 3.81
N THR A 53 -1.92 1.54 5.05
CA THR A 53 -2.87 0.45 5.31
C THR A 53 -4.26 0.77 4.76
N LEU A 54 -4.76 2.00 4.99
CA LEU A 54 -6.04 2.44 4.46
C LEU A 54 -6.06 2.43 2.92
N LEU A 55 -4.99 2.93 2.28
CA LEU A 55 -4.87 2.91 0.83
C LEU A 55 -4.79 1.49 0.28
N LEU A 56 -4.15 0.56 0.99
CA LEU A 56 -4.08 -0.84 0.61
C LEU A 56 -5.47 -1.50 0.67
N VAL A 57 -6.24 -1.26 1.73
CA VAL A 57 -7.63 -1.73 1.83
C VAL A 57 -8.50 -1.16 0.69
N LEU A 58 -8.36 0.13 0.38
CA LEU A 58 -9.06 0.74 -0.76
C LEU A 58 -8.64 0.10 -2.09
N SER A 59 -7.35 -0.19 -2.28
CA SER A 59 -6.87 -0.87 -3.49
C SER A 59 -7.50 -2.27 -3.64
N ILE A 60 -7.60 -3.03 -2.55
CA ILE A 60 -8.27 -4.35 -2.52
C ILE A 60 -9.74 -4.21 -2.92
N LEU A 61 -10.48 -3.29 -2.29
CA LEU A 61 -11.89 -3.08 -2.58
C LEU A 61 -12.12 -2.72 -4.06
N PHE A 62 -11.28 -1.85 -4.62
CA PHE A 62 -11.39 -1.45 -6.03
C PHE A 62 -11.00 -2.57 -7.00
N ILE A 63 -10.03 -3.43 -6.65
CA ILE A 63 -9.73 -4.63 -7.45
C ILE A 63 -10.92 -5.61 -7.44
N ILE A 64 -11.54 -5.84 -6.28
CA ILE A 64 -12.73 -6.70 -6.18
C ILE A 64 -13.88 -6.13 -7.02
N LEU A 65 -14.14 -4.82 -6.93
CA LEU A 65 -15.16 -4.16 -7.74
C LEU A 65 -14.86 -4.25 -9.24
N SER A 66 -13.59 -4.13 -9.63
CA SER A 66 -13.14 -4.30 -11.02
C SER A 66 -13.44 -5.71 -11.54
N ILE A 67 -13.25 -6.75 -10.71
CA ILE A 67 -13.59 -8.15 -11.03
C ILE A 67 -15.11 -8.32 -11.20
N ILE A 68 -15.90 -7.81 -10.24
CA ILE A 68 -17.37 -7.91 -10.27
C ILE A 68 -17.93 -7.21 -11.52
N LYS A 69 -17.36 -6.06 -11.90
CA LYS A 69 -17.74 -5.30 -13.09
C LYS A 69 -17.20 -5.90 -14.40
N LYS A 70 -16.47 -7.02 -14.33
CA LYS A 70 -15.83 -7.70 -15.48
C LYS A 70 -14.98 -6.72 -16.31
N GLU A 71 -14.26 -5.82 -15.64
CA GLU A 71 -13.36 -4.91 -16.35
C GLU A 71 -12.18 -5.68 -16.98
N ASN A 72 -11.70 -5.19 -18.12
CA ASN A 72 -10.62 -5.84 -18.83
C ASN A 72 -9.32 -5.86 -18.01
N ARG A 73 -8.70 -7.03 -17.83
CA ARG A 73 -7.49 -7.21 -17.00
C ARG A 73 -6.25 -6.73 -17.75
N ASN A 74 -5.93 -5.45 -17.61
CA ASN A 74 -4.73 -4.83 -18.18
C ASN A 74 -3.58 -4.78 -17.16
N TYR A 75 -2.47 -4.14 -17.53
CA TYR A 75 -1.31 -3.99 -16.65
C TYR A 75 -1.64 -3.33 -15.30
N GLN A 76 -2.57 -2.37 -15.25
CA GLN A 76 -2.97 -1.68 -14.02
C GLN A 76 -3.60 -2.66 -13.01
N PHE A 77 -4.43 -3.57 -13.50
CA PHE A 77 -5.03 -4.63 -12.69
C PHE A 77 -3.95 -5.57 -12.13
N TRP A 78 -3.04 -6.05 -12.99
CA TRP A 78 -2.00 -6.99 -12.57
C TRP A 78 -1.01 -6.37 -11.57
N VAL A 79 -0.57 -5.13 -11.80
CA VAL A 79 0.34 -4.43 -10.89
C VAL A 79 -0.31 -4.18 -9.53
N ALA A 80 -1.58 -3.77 -9.50
CA ALA A 80 -2.31 -3.59 -8.25
C ALA A 80 -2.47 -4.92 -7.49
N THR A 81 -2.83 -6.02 -8.18
CA THR A 81 -2.96 -7.34 -7.55
C THR A 81 -1.63 -7.85 -6.98
N VAL A 82 -0.53 -7.76 -7.74
CA VAL A 82 0.81 -8.15 -7.26
C VAL A 82 1.22 -7.28 -6.07
N GLY A 83 0.96 -5.98 -6.16
CA GLY A 83 1.24 -5.05 -5.07
C GLY A 83 0.47 -5.40 -3.79
N ILE A 84 -0.82 -5.71 -3.88
CA ILE A 84 -1.62 -6.17 -2.74
C ILE A 84 -1.00 -7.42 -2.11
N PHE A 85 -0.52 -8.36 -2.92
CA PHE A 85 0.12 -9.56 -2.42
C PHE A 85 1.45 -9.25 -1.70
N VAL A 86 2.29 -8.38 -2.27
CA VAL A 86 3.60 -8.01 -1.70
C VAL A 86 3.46 -7.21 -0.40
N PHE A 87 2.53 -6.24 -0.35
CA PHE A 87 2.41 -5.32 0.78
C PHE A 87 1.33 -5.72 1.81
N GLY A 88 0.44 -6.65 1.47
CA GLY A 88 -0.60 -7.16 2.36
C GLY A 88 -0.45 -8.64 2.64
N GLY A 89 -0.43 -9.47 1.59
CA GLY A 89 -0.37 -10.92 1.73
C GLY A 89 0.91 -11.43 2.39
N PHE A 90 2.07 -11.02 1.86
CA PHE A 90 3.38 -11.47 2.36
C PHE A 90 3.64 -11.07 3.82
N PRO A 91 3.41 -9.81 4.25
CA PRO A 91 3.57 -9.44 5.66
C PRO A 91 2.65 -10.23 6.60
N LEU A 92 1.41 -10.50 6.20
CA LEU A 92 0.48 -11.32 7.00
C LEU A 92 0.99 -12.76 7.16
N VAL A 93 1.51 -13.36 6.09
CA VAL A 93 2.11 -14.70 6.17
C VAL A 93 3.31 -14.69 7.12
N MET A 94 4.20 -13.71 6.99
CA MET A 94 5.35 -13.56 7.88
C MET A 94 4.93 -13.35 9.35
N ALA A 95 3.85 -12.61 9.61
CA ALA A 95 3.36 -12.37 10.96
C ALA A 95 2.71 -13.60 11.62
N VAL A 96 2.18 -14.54 10.84
CA VAL A 96 1.53 -15.75 11.34
C VAL A 96 2.51 -16.90 11.52
N PHE A 97 3.51 -17.01 10.64
CA PHE A 97 4.40 -18.18 10.56
C PHE A 97 5.88 -17.88 10.88
N GLY A 98 6.27 -16.61 11.06
CA GLY A 98 7.62 -16.19 11.45
C GLY A 98 7.71 -15.87 12.93
#